data_AF-A0A958QV44-F1
#
_entry.id   AF-A0A958QV44-F1
#
_cell.length_a   1.000
_cell.length_b   1.000
_cell.length_c   1.000
_cell.angle_alpha   90.00
_cell.angle_beta   90.00
_cell.angle_gamma   90.00
#
_symmetry.space_group_name_H-M   'P 1'
#
loop_
_entity.id
_entity.type
_entity.pdbx_description
1 polymer ?
#
loop_
_entity_poly.entity_id
_entity_poly.type
_entity_poly.pdbx_seq_one_letter_code
_entity_poly.pdbx_strand_id
1 'polypeptide(L)'
;MAPIEYESYVSEFLQHSLNTKGFELIPLAGDASARRYARVVHGNETFVLMIWEAFKDDGSYPFTSVQKHFKKHHIHVPEIIDISADDGLILLEDLGDLTLERKFWEAQNQENVLPFYEQAIDELIKIHYSATDDRGPCT
;
A
#
# COMPACT_ATOMS: atom_id res chain seq x y z
N MET A 1 -21.05 -1.76 15.57
CA MET A 1 -20.82 -1.72 14.11
C MET A 1 -21.04 -3.12 13.57
N ALA A 2 -21.85 -3.29 12.53
CA ALA A 2 -22.02 -4.60 11.91
C ALA A 2 -20.72 -4.96 11.15
N PRO A 3 -20.28 -6.23 11.17
CA PRO A 3 -19.19 -6.65 10.32
C PRO A 3 -19.60 -6.43 8.86
N ILE A 4 -18.71 -5.83 8.09
CA ILE A 4 -18.87 -5.81 6.64
C ILE A 4 -18.60 -7.24 6.19
N GLU A 5 -19.63 -7.94 5.73
CA GLU A 5 -19.45 -9.24 5.08
C GLU A 5 -18.69 -9.00 3.77
N TYR A 6 -17.39 -9.28 3.80
CA TYR A 6 -16.60 -9.37 2.58
C TYR A 6 -16.87 -10.71 1.90
N GLU A 7 -16.71 -10.70 0.58
CA GLU A 7 -16.89 -11.87 -0.28
C GLU A 7 -15.98 -13.03 0.19
N SER A 8 -16.44 -14.27 0.07
CA SER A 8 -15.78 -15.44 0.68
C SER A 8 -14.30 -15.60 0.31
N TYR A 9 -13.93 -15.25 -0.93
CA TYR A 9 -12.54 -15.32 -1.41
C TYR A 9 -11.61 -14.35 -0.67
N VAL A 10 -12.09 -13.17 -0.24
CA VAL A 10 -11.31 -12.21 0.56
C VAL A 10 -10.94 -12.84 1.90
N SER A 11 -11.91 -13.50 2.53
CA SER A 11 -11.70 -14.15 3.81
C SER A 11 -10.72 -15.31 3.68
N GLU A 12 -10.87 -16.16 2.67
CA GLU A 12 -9.95 -17.27 2.41
C GLU A 12 -8.51 -16.79 2.16
N PHE A 13 -8.34 -15.76 1.33
CA PHE A 13 -7.05 -15.14 1.07
C PHE A 13 -6.39 -14.60 2.35
N LEU A 14 -7.12 -13.84 3.16
CA LEU A 14 -6.59 -13.28 4.41
C LEU A 14 -6.28 -14.37 5.46
N GLN A 15 -7.11 -15.40 5.55
CA GLN A 15 -6.86 -16.51 6.46
C GLN A 15 -5.58 -17.26 6.10
N HIS A 16 -5.33 -17.44 4.80
CA HIS A 16 -4.09 -18.01 4.29
C HIS A 16 -2.89 -17.09 4.55
N SER A 17 -2.98 -15.83 4.09
CA SER A 17 -1.87 -14.85 4.15
C SER A 17 -1.40 -14.59 5.58
N LEU A 18 -2.34 -14.47 6.52
CA LEU A 18 -2.08 -14.13 7.91
C LEU A 18 -2.03 -15.34 8.85
N ASN A 19 -2.26 -16.55 8.33
CA ASN A 19 -2.34 -17.80 9.10
C ASN A 19 -3.27 -17.70 10.34
N THR A 20 -4.43 -17.08 10.16
CA THR A 20 -5.39 -16.81 11.24
C THR A 20 -6.82 -16.93 10.76
N LYS A 21 -7.77 -17.19 11.67
CA LYS A 21 -9.22 -17.13 11.39
C LYS A 21 -9.88 -15.87 11.93
N GLY A 22 -9.14 -15.06 12.68
CA GLY A 22 -9.67 -13.87 13.35
C GLY A 22 -8.94 -12.62 12.87
N PHE A 23 -9.67 -11.77 12.16
CA PHE A 23 -9.25 -10.43 11.75
C PHE A 23 -10.48 -9.54 11.64
N GLU A 24 -10.26 -8.23 11.74
CA GLU A 24 -11.28 -7.22 11.45
C GLU A 24 -10.91 -6.48 10.16
N LEU A 25 -11.92 -6.11 9.38
CA LEU A 25 -11.75 -5.32 8.18
C LEU A 25 -12.43 -3.97 8.34
N ILE A 26 -11.64 -2.91 8.21
CA ILE A 26 -12.06 -1.53 8.37
C ILE A 26 -11.87 -0.83 7.02
N PRO A 27 -12.93 -0.45 6.30
CA PRO A 27 -12.80 0.25 5.02
C PRO A 27 -12.00 1.54 5.19
N LEU A 28 -11.07 1.77 4.26
CA LEU A 28 -10.36 3.04 4.14
C LEU A 28 -11.07 3.91 3.10
N ALA A 29 -11.10 5.23 3.34
CA ALA A 29 -11.70 6.16 2.40
C ALA A 29 -10.93 6.10 1.06
N GLY A 30 -11.66 5.83 -0.03
CA GLY A 30 -11.09 5.81 -1.37
C GLY A 30 -10.97 7.23 -1.94
N ASP A 31 -9.92 7.47 -2.73
CA ASP A 31 -9.64 8.71 -3.42
C ASP A 31 -9.95 8.59 -4.91
N ALA A 32 -11.24 8.62 -5.29
CA ALA A 32 -11.73 8.67 -6.69
C ALA A 32 -11.28 7.51 -7.63
N SER A 33 -10.46 6.58 -7.15
CA SER A 33 -10.10 5.33 -7.82
C SER A 33 -11.20 4.30 -7.60
N ALA A 34 -11.36 3.38 -8.55
CA ALA A 34 -12.26 2.26 -8.39
C ALA A 34 -11.64 1.14 -7.51
N ARG A 35 -10.34 1.22 -7.19
CA ARG A 35 -9.68 0.35 -6.19
C ARG A 35 -10.25 0.63 -4.81
N ARG A 36 -10.61 -0.44 -4.10
CA ARG A 36 -11.08 -0.34 -2.72
C ARG A 36 -9.94 -0.73 -1.79
N TYR A 37 -9.80 -0.01 -0.68
CA TYR A 37 -8.83 -0.34 0.35
C TYR A 37 -9.54 -0.62 1.67
N ALA A 38 -9.04 -1.59 2.41
CA ALA A 38 -9.49 -1.88 3.78
C ALA A 38 -8.27 -2.14 4.66
N ARG A 39 -8.25 -1.56 5.86
CA ARG A 39 -7.30 -1.93 6.90
C ARG A 39 -7.73 -3.27 7.48
N VAL A 40 -6.82 -4.24 7.45
CA VAL A 40 -6.96 -5.53 8.12
C VAL A 40 -6.29 -5.42 9.48
N VAL A 41 -7.02 -5.74 10.55
CA VAL A 41 -6.50 -5.74 11.91
C VAL A 41 -6.45 -7.17 12.41
N HIS A 42 -5.26 -7.64 12.79
CA HIS A 42 -5.06 -8.96 13.39
C HIS A 42 -4.19 -8.82 14.65
N GLY A 43 -4.82 -8.97 15.83
CA GLY A 43 -4.13 -8.77 17.09
C GLY A 43 -3.60 -7.34 17.23
N ASN A 44 -2.27 -7.20 17.29
CA ASN A 44 -1.57 -5.89 17.36
C ASN A 44 -0.97 -5.47 16.01
N GLU A 45 -1.18 -6.25 14.95
CA GLU A 45 -0.65 -5.99 13.61
C GLU A 45 -1.77 -5.47 12.70
N THR A 46 -1.39 -4.58 11.80
CA THR A 46 -2.29 -4.03 10.79
C THR A 46 -1.68 -4.11 9.40
N PHE A 47 -2.57 -4.28 8.42
CA PHE A 47 -2.24 -4.41 7.01
C PHE A 47 -3.23 -3.60 6.18
N VAL A 48 -2.90 -3.30 4.94
CA VAL A 48 -3.81 -2.69 3.97
C VAL A 48 -4.12 -3.70 2.88
N LEU A 49 -5.38 -4.12 2.80
CA LEU A 49 -5.88 -4.91 1.69
C LEU A 49 -6.34 -3.98 0.57
N MET A 50 -5.71 -4.12 -0.60
CA MET A 50 -6.22 -3.58 -1.86
C MET A 50 -7.13 -4.62 -2.54
N ILE A 51 -8.32 -4.19 -2.96
CA ILE A 51 -9.29 -4.99 -3.72
C ILE A 51 -9.53 -4.29 -5.06
N TRP A 52 -9.31 -5.03 -6.15
CA TRP A 52 -9.49 -4.58 -7.52
C TRP A 52 -10.11 -5.68 -8.41
N GLU A 53 -10.06 -5.51 -9.74
CA GLU A 53 -10.32 -6.59 -10.69
C GLU A 53 -9.12 -7.54 -10.78
N ALA A 54 -9.37 -8.76 -11.24
CA ALA A 54 -8.36 -9.76 -11.50
C ALA A 54 -7.28 -9.23 -12.47
N PHE A 55 -6.04 -9.62 -12.23
CA PHE A 55 -4.89 -9.20 -13.05
C PHE A 55 -3.90 -10.35 -13.23
N LYS A 56 -2.87 -10.13 -14.06
CA LYS A 56 -1.79 -11.10 -14.26
C LYS A 56 -0.60 -10.76 -13.37
N ASP A 57 -0.15 -11.72 -12.57
CA ASP A 57 1.11 -11.60 -11.83
C ASP A 57 2.29 -12.16 -12.65
N ASP A 58 2.52 -11.58 -13.84
CA ASP A 58 3.66 -11.90 -14.71
C ASP A 58 4.78 -10.84 -14.62
N GLY A 59 4.70 -9.96 -13.62
CA GLY A 59 5.61 -8.83 -13.44
C GLY A 59 5.29 -7.59 -14.28
N SER A 60 4.29 -7.64 -15.16
CA SER A 60 3.86 -6.48 -15.97
C SER A 60 2.73 -5.67 -15.37
N TYR A 61 2.03 -6.19 -14.35
CA TYR A 61 0.94 -5.47 -13.70
C TYR A 61 1.46 -4.16 -13.09
N PRO A 62 0.92 -2.98 -13.47
CA PRO A 62 1.56 -1.70 -13.17
C PRO A 62 1.84 -1.45 -11.69
N PHE A 63 0.92 -1.86 -10.80
CA PHE A 63 1.11 -1.68 -9.36
C PHE A 63 2.32 -2.46 -8.84
N THR A 64 2.38 -3.77 -9.10
CA THR A 64 3.46 -4.63 -8.59
C THR A 64 4.76 -4.36 -9.34
N SER A 65 4.72 -4.01 -10.62
CA SER A 65 5.88 -3.61 -11.41
C SER A 65 6.54 -2.36 -10.84
N VAL A 66 5.77 -1.28 -10.64
CA VAL A 66 6.30 -0.02 -10.10
C VAL A 66 6.76 -0.18 -8.66
N GLN A 67 6.00 -0.89 -7.82
CA GLN A 67 6.39 -1.15 -6.43
C GLN A 67 7.74 -1.90 -6.36
N LYS A 68 7.91 -2.98 -7.13
CA LYS A 68 9.16 -3.76 -7.17
C LYS A 68 10.33 -2.92 -7.68
N HIS A 69 10.09 -2.10 -8.72
CA HIS A 69 11.09 -1.19 -9.27
C HIS A 69 11.54 -0.15 -8.24
N PHE A 70 10.60 0.54 -7.60
CA PHE A 70 10.90 1.55 -6.59
C PHE A 70 11.62 0.95 -5.38
N LYS A 71 11.16 -0.20 -4.89
CA LYS A 71 11.82 -0.93 -3.80
C LYS A 71 13.28 -1.29 -4.15
N LYS A 72 13.55 -1.77 -5.37
CA LYS A 72 14.91 -2.07 -5.85
C LYS A 72 15.83 -0.85 -5.76
N HIS A 73 15.30 0.35 -5.94
CA HIS A 73 16.04 1.61 -5.86
C HIS A 73 16.00 2.28 -4.48
N HIS A 74 15.60 1.56 -3.44
CA HIS A 74 15.53 2.04 -2.06
C HIS A 74 14.60 3.27 -1.91
N ILE A 75 13.58 3.33 -2.75
CA ILE A 75 12.46 4.27 -2.58
C ILE A 75 11.49 3.65 -1.59
N HIS A 76 11.04 4.43 -0.61
CA HIS A 76 10.09 3.95 0.39
C HIS A 76 8.71 3.73 -0.22
N VAL A 77 8.32 2.45 -0.36
CA VAL A 77 7.00 2.00 -0.81
C VAL A 77 6.50 0.92 0.14
N PRO A 78 5.17 0.73 0.29
CA PRO A 78 4.65 -0.35 1.13
C PRO A 78 5.18 -1.70 0.69
N GLU A 79 5.50 -2.55 1.66
CA GLU A 79 5.80 -3.95 1.39
C GLU A 79 4.56 -4.69 0.88
N ILE A 80 4.78 -5.62 -0.06
CA ILE A 80 3.76 -6.56 -0.50
C ILE A 80 3.90 -7.83 0.33
N ILE A 81 2.90 -8.15 1.14
CA ILE A 81 2.88 -9.36 1.98
C ILE A 81 2.43 -10.58 1.17
N ASP A 82 1.31 -10.45 0.44
CA ASP A 82 0.76 -11.54 -0.37
C ASP A 82 -0.10 -10.99 -1.52
N ILE A 83 -0.31 -11.80 -2.57
CA ILE A 83 -1.09 -11.45 -3.76
C ILE A 83 -2.00 -12.63 -4.15
N SER A 84 -3.28 -12.37 -4.37
CA SER A 84 -4.15 -13.24 -5.17
C SER A 84 -4.57 -12.51 -6.45
N ALA A 85 -3.85 -12.76 -7.53
CA ALA A 85 -4.03 -12.04 -8.79
C ALA A 85 -5.36 -12.39 -9.48
N ASP A 86 -5.76 -13.66 -9.42
CA ASP A 86 -7.03 -14.15 -9.97
C ASP A 86 -8.25 -13.56 -9.25
N ASP A 87 -8.11 -13.22 -7.96
CA ASP A 87 -9.15 -12.58 -7.16
C ASP A 87 -9.01 -11.04 -7.09
N GLY A 88 -7.97 -10.47 -7.71
CA GLY A 88 -7.71 -9.03 -7.69
C GLY A 88 -7.31 -8.47 -6.32
N LEU A 89 -6.64 -9.27 -5.49
CA LEU A 89 -6.27 -8.92 -4.11
C LEU A 89 -4.76 -8.71 -3.95
N ILE A 90 -4.38 -7.66 -3.22
CA ILE A 90 -3.00 -7.43 -2.76
C ILE A 90 -3.02 -7.04 -1.29
N LEU A 91 -2.29 -7.77 -0.46
CA LEU A 91 -2.08 -7.45 0.95
C LEU A 91 -0.78 -6.67 1.12
N LEU A 92 -0.88 -5.49 1.70
CA LEU A 92 0.20 -4.50 1.82
C LEU A 92 0.50 -4.17 3.28
N GLU A 93 1.72 -3.70 3.51
CA GLU A 93 2.12 -3.07 4.77
C GLU A 93 1.22 -1.85 5.05
N ASP A 94 0.85 -1.69 6.32
CA ASP A 94 0.13 -0.51 6.78
C ASP A 94 1.10 0.55 7.30
N LEU A 95 1.18 1.67 6.59
CA LEU A 95 2.04 2.81 6.96
C LEU A 95 1.38 3.75 8.00
N GLY A 96 0.18 3.39 8.49
CA GLY A 96 -0.56 4.16 9.48
C GLY A 96 -1.33 5.34 8.89
N ASP A 97 -1.76 6.25 9.77
CA ASP A 97 -2.74 7.30 9.44
C ASP A 97 -2.15 8.73 9.40
N LEU A 98 -0.85 8.87 9.69
CA LEU A 98 -0.21 10.18 9.76
C LEU A 98 0.26 10.62 8.37
N THR A 99 -0.58 11.36 7.67
CA THR A 99 -0.20 11.99 6.40
C THR A 99 0.68 13.23 6.63
N LEU A 100 1.48 13.59 5.63
CA LEU A 100 2.26 14.83 5.65
C LEU A 100 1.33 16.07 5.74
N GLU A 101 0.18 16.04 5.05
CA GLU A 101 -0.85 17.08 5.13
C GLU A 101 -1.36 17.26 6.58
N ARG A 102 -1.76 16.15 7.23
CA ARG A 102 -2.24 16.19 8.59
C ARG A 102 -1.17 16.72 9.54
N LYS A 103 0.06 16.24 9.38
CA LYS A 103 1.21 16.70 10.17
C LYS A 103 1.48 18.20 9.98
N PHE A 104 1.31 18.72 8.78
CA PHE A 104 1.45 20.15 8.49
C PHE A 104 0.41 20.98 9.23
N TRP A 105 -0.86 20.56 9.21
CA TRP A 105 -1.95 21.28 9.88
C TRP A 105 -1.94 21.16 11.41
N GLU A 106 -1.49 20.03 11.96
CA GLU A 106 -1.39 19.81 13.41
C GLU A 106 -0.14 20.47 14.03
N ALA A 107 0.86 20.85 13.22
CA ALA A 107 2.09 21.44 13.71
C ALA A 107 1.88 22.85 14.28
N GLN A 108 2.35 23.07 15.51
CA GLN A 108 2.34 24.40 16.15
C GLN A 108 3.33 25.38 15.50
N ASN A 109 4.42 24.86 14.93
CA ASN A 109 5.36 25.60 14.09
C ASN A 109 5.60 24.81 12.81
N GLN A 110 5.33 25.42 11.67
CA GLN A 110 5.48 24.79 10.35
C GLN A 110 6.95 24.52 9.99
N GLU A 111 7.91 25.23 10.60
CA GLU A 111 9.33 24.92 10.41
C GLU A 111 9.67 23.49 10.88
N ASN A 112 8.94 22.94 11.84
CA ASN A 112 9.13 21.55 12.30
C ASN A 112 8.67 20.52 11.26
N VAL A 113 7.95 20.95 10.21
CA VAL A 113 7.44 20.08 9.15
C VAL A 113 8.42 20.03 7.97
N LEU A 114 9.27 21.05 7.80
CA LEU A 114 10.24 21.14 6.71
C LEU A 114 11.11 19.87 6.54
N PRO A 115 11.65 19.25 7.62
CA PRO A 115 12.46 18.03 7.47
C PRO A 115 11.71 16.86 6.81
N PHE A 116 10.37 16.82 6.89
CA PHE A 116 9.58 15.77 6.23
C PHE A 116 9.37 16.08 4.74
N TYR A 117 9.28 17.35 4.36
CA TYR A 117 9.27 17.75 2.95
C TYR A 117 10.63 17.51 2.29
N GLU A 118 11.73 17.73 3.01
CA GLU A 118 13.07 17.39 2.54
C GLU A 118 13.18 15.88 2.26
N GLN A 119 12.72 15.03 3.18
CA GLN A 119 12.67 13.58 2.96
C GLN A 119 11.80 13.19 1.76
N ALA A 120 10.65 13.83 1.57
CA ALA A 120 9.81 13.57 0.40
C ALA A 120 10.52 13.97 -0.91
N ILE A 121 11.27 15.09 -0.91
CA ILE A 121 12.09 15.51 -2.06
C ILE A 121 13.23 14.53 -2.31
N ASP A 122 13.87 13.99 -1.26
CA ASP A 122 14.91 12.97 -1.41
C ASP A 122 14.36 11.70 -2.11
N GLU A 123 13.14 11.28 -1.79
CA GLU A 123 12.47 10.18 -2.51
C GLU A 123 12.19 10.54 -3.98
N LEU A 124 11.78 11.78 -4.28
CA LEU A 124 11.59 12.24 -5.66
C LEU A 124 12.90 12.24 -6.46
N ILE A 125 14.03 12.59 -5.84
CA ILE A 125 15.34 12.53 -6.49
C ILE A 125 15.70 11.09 -6.85
N LYS A 126 15.45 10.13 -5.96
CA LYS A 126 15.65 8.70 -6.28
C LYS A 126 14.78 8.26 -7.47
N ILE A 127 13.51 8.67 -7.50
CA ILE A 127 12.59 8.36 -8.61
C ILE A 127 13.12 8.93 -9.93
N HIS A 128 13.53 10.20 -9.94
CA HIS A 128 13.96 10.89 -11.17
C HIS A 128 15.40 10.56 -11.61
N TYR A 129 16.21 9.95 -10.75
CA TYR A 129 17.59 9.63 -11.06
C TYR A 129 17.81 8.12 -11.12
N SER A 130 17.96 7.45 -9.96
CA SER A 130 18.33 6.03 -9.92
C SER A 130 17.28 5.13 -10.56
N ALA A 131 15.99 5.37 -10.31
CA ALA A 131 14.92 4.57 -10.88
C ALA A 131 14.68 4.86 -12.38
N THR A 132 14.99 6.07 -12.86
CA THR A 132 14.84 6.42 -14.29
C THR A 132 16.04 5.95 -15.14
N ASP A 133 17.23 5.87 -14.54
CA ASP A 133 18.44 5.40 -15.21
C ASP A 133 18.41 3.88 -15.46
N ASP A 134 17.81 3.11 -14.55
CA ASP A 134 17.64 1.67 -14.66
C ASP A 134 16.41 1.32 -15.52
N ARG A 135 16.62 1.41 -16.83
CA ARG A 135 15.60 1.12 -17.84
C ARG A 135 15.46 -0.39 -18.07
N GLY A 136 14.24 -0.88 -17.92
CA GLY A 136 13.85 -2.25 -18.21
C GLY A 136 12.87 -2.31 -19.38
N PRO A 137 12.39 -3.51 -19.78
CA PRO A 137 11.35 -3.61 -20.80
C PRO A 137 10.04 -2.89 -20.43
N CYS A 138 9.85 -2.60 -19.13
CA CYS A 138 8.65 -1.99 -18.56
C CYS A 138 8.91 -0.63 -17.85
N THR A 139 10.14 -0.10 -17.89
CA THR A 139 10.56 1.19 -17.28
C THR A 139 11.52 1.96 -18.18
#